data_AF-A0A521Q7D4-F1
#
_entry.id   AF-A0A521Q7D4-F1
#
_cell.length_a   1.000
_cell.length_b   1.000
_cell.length_c   1.000
_cell.angle_alpha   90.00
_cell.angle_beta   90.00
_cell.angle_gamma   90.00
#
_symmetry.space_group_name_H-M   'P 1'
#
loop_
_entity.id
_entity.type
_entity.pdbx_description
1 polymer ?
#
loop_
_entity_poly.entity_id
_entity_poly.type
_entity_poly.pdbx_seq_one_letter_code
_entity_poly.pdbx_strand_id
1 'polypeptide(L)'
;MWKTSSHSNSRTSRWKVTTRTRQSKPPWLSRSWFVNKTSTPSNSPLSGGEQSRSLPDKGGLGRVALRISLIVAMAKNRTIGMNNTLPWRCPEDLKHFKALTMGHHMIMGRKTFDSIGKPLPGRTTVIVTRGRNLKIDGCLMAHSMQDAIKACAGDSEVFIVGGADIYTQSLQLVDTLYITEIQQDVDGDAHFPAFDKSVWKETAREMRSQETPQPLHYHFVTYQKTPSPQPSGKTTSQSTKPASGQVAGYPEGRGSNRENLE
;
A
#
# COMPACT_ATOMS: atom_id res chain seq x y z
N MET A 1 2.84 84.26 2.37
CA MET A 1 3.85 84.85 1.46
C MET A 1 4.70 83.71 0.90
N TRP A 2 5.16 83.77 -0.36
CA TRP A 2 5.85 82.65 -1.03
C TRP A 2 7.36 82.64 -0.75
N LYS A 3 7.96 81.44 -0.66
CA LYS A 3 9.05 81.03 -1.58
C LYS A 3 9.30 79.53 -1.56
N THR A 4 9.90 79.04 -2.65
CA THR A 4 10.11 77.63 -3.00
C THR A 4 11.61 77.31 -3.11
N SER A 5 11.96 76.02 -2.94
CA SER A 5 12.95 75.24 -3.72
C SER A 5 13.26 73.95 -2.95
N SER A 6 12.84 72.75 -3.36
CA SER A 6 13.20 71.99 -4.57
C SER A 6 14.71 71.74 -4.72
N HIS A 7 15.13 70.51 -4.47
CA HIS A 7 16.21 69.82 -5.18
C HIS A 7 15.92 68.32 -5.18
N SER A 8 16.14 67.67 -6.31
CA SER A 8 16.02 66.21 -6.46
C SER A 8 17.41 65.58 -6.50
N ASN A 9 17.52 64.32 -6.05
CA ASN A 9 18.27 63.36 -6.84
C ASN A 9 17.77 61.92 -6.63
N SER A 10 17.89 61.13 -7.69
CA SER A 10 17.60 59.70 -7.70
C SER A 10 18.86 58.89 -7.36
N ARG A 11 18.72 57.65 -6.86
CA ARG A 11 19.45 56.49 -7.42
C ARG A 11 19.06 55.12 -6.84
N THR A 12 19.00 54.16 -7.76
CA THR A 12 19.24 52.71 -7.58
C THR A 12 18.42 51.94 -6.54
N SER A 13 17.34 51.31 -7.00
CA SER A 13 16.73 50.13 -6.37
C SER A 13 17.72 48.95 -6.36
N ARG A 14 18.37 48.70 -5.22
CA ARG A 14 19.29 47.56 -5.06
C ARG A 14 18.51 46.30 -4.70
N TRP A 15 18.35 45.39 -5.66
CA TRP A 15 17.87 44.03 -5.42
C TRP A 15 18.72 43.36 -4.33
N LYS A 16 18.14 43.11 -3.15
CA LYS A 16 18.76 42.25 -2.14
C LYS A 16 18.54 40.80 -2.56
N VAL A 17 19.61 40.14 -3.00
CA VAL A 17 19.64 38.69 -3.14
C VAL A 17 19.50 38.10 -1.73
N THR A 18 18.31 37.60 -1.39
CA THR A 18 18.09 36.90 -0.13
C THR A 18 18.87 35.60 -0.16
N THR A 19 19.99 35.56 0.57
CA THR A 19 20.83 34.37 0.69
C THR A 19 20.00 33.23 1.25
N ARG A 20 19.96 32.10 0.54
CA ARG A 20 19.18 30.91 0.89
C ARG A 20 19.75 30.30 2.17
N THR A 21 19.22 30.70 3.32
CA THR A 21 19.67 30.23 4.64
C THR A 21 19.64 28.71 4.67
N ARG A 22 20.79 28.09 4.98
CA ARG A 22 20.93 26.63 5.06
C ARG A 22 20.15 26.12 6.26
N GLN A 23 18.88 25.80 6.04
CA GLN A 23 17.90 25.45 7.06
C GLN A 23 18.41 24.27 7.90
N SER A 24 18.75 24.55 9.16
CA SER A 24 19.24 23.56 10.10
C SER A 24 18.12 22.57 10.44
N LYS A 25 18.47 21.29 10.62
CA LYS A 25 17.52 20.26 11.03
C LYS A 25 16.85 20.69 12.35
N PRO A 26 15.50 20.66 12.46
CA PRO A 26 14.81 20.84 13.72
C PRO A 26 15.43 20.00 14.85
N PRO A 27 15.70 20.56 16.04
CA PRO A 27 16.53 19.92 17.07
C PRO A 27 15.96 18.60 17.62
N TRP A 28 14.68 18.33 17.34
CA TRP A 28 13.94 17.15 17.77
C TRP A 28 14.11 15.90 16.87
N LEU A 29 14.83 16.00 15.74
CA LEU A 29 15.11 14.91 14.78
C LEU A 29 16.20 13.92 15.21
N SER A 30 16.66 13.97 16.47
CA SER A 30 17.94 13.39 16.91
C SER A 30 17.82 12.09 17.75
N ARG A 31 16.64 11.49 17.89
CA ARG A 31 16.41 10.32 18.76
C ARG A 31 15.42 9.33 18.14
N SER A 32 15.72 8.03 18.20
CA SER A 32 14.87 6.95 17.68
C SER A 32 13.68 6.67 18.62
N TRP A 33 12.45 6.78 18.12
CA TRP A 33 11.24 6.74 18.95
C TRP A 33 10.61 5.35 19.17
N PHE A 34 11.13 4.29 18.55
CA PHE A 34 10.66 2.92 18.76
C PHE A 34 11.21 2.29 20.06
N VAL A 35 10.94 2.92 21.20
CA VAL A 35 11.22 2.37 22.53
C VAL A 35 9.90 2.16 23.28
N ASN A 36 9.59 0.90 23.57
CA ASN A 36 8.53 0.53 24.50
C ASN A 36 9.14 -0.24 25.67
N LYS A 37 8.64 -0.02 26.89
CA LYS A 37 9.06 -0.78 28.07
C LYS A 37 8.56 -2.23 27.96
N THR A 38 9.38 -3.18 28.35
CA THR A 38 9.03 -4.61 28.45
C THR A 38 8.82 -4.99 29.91
N SER A 39 7.60 -5.37 30.26
CA SER A 39 7.29 -6.07 31.51
C SER A 39 7.28 -7.57 31.24
N THR A 40 8.19 -8.33 31.85
CA THR A 40 8.22 -9.79 31.79
C THR A 40 7.38 -10.41 32.90
N PRO A 41 6.54 -11.41 32.58
CA PRO A 41 6.17 -12.47 33.50
C PRO A 41 7.06 -13.70 33.25
N SER A 42 7.68 -14.24 34.29
CA SER A 42 8.28 -15.58 34.26
C SER A 42 7.19 -16.64 34.39
N ASN A 43 7.35 -17.80 33.74
CA ASN A 43 6.75 -19.03 34.24
C ASN A 43 7.58 -20.26 33.86
N SER A 44 7.70 -21.20 34.80
CA SER A 44 8.45 -22.45 34.63
C SER A 44 7.53 -23.57 34.12
N PRO A 45 8.06 -24.59 33.42
CA PRO A 45 7.24 -25.67 32.88
C PRO A 45 6.80 -26.68 33.96
N LEU A 46 5.61 -27.24 33.79
CA LEU A 46 5.18 -28.50 34.42
C LEU A 46 5.04 -29.57 33.35
N SER A 47 5.43 -30.81 33.68
CA SER A 47 5.29 -31.96 32.79
C SER A 47 3.87 -32.54 32.83
N GLY A 48 3.41 -33.14 31.72
CA GLY A 48 2.07 -33.70 31.62
C GLY A 48 1.94 -34.77 30.53
N GLY A 49 1.41 -35.93 30.94
CA GLY A 49 1.35 -37.19 30.19
C GLY A 49 0.93 -37.13 28.71
N GLU A 50 1.64 -37.93 27.93
CA GLU A 50 1.31 -38.32 26.56
C GLU A 50 0.06 -39.24 26.53
N GLN A 51 -0.96 -38.89 25.73
CA GLN A 51 -1.97 -39.84 25.26
C GLN A 51 -2.35 -39.56 23.82
N SER A 52 -2.07 -40.52 22.94
CA SER A 52 -2.55 -40.52 21.55
C SER A 52 -4.07 -40.66 21.50
N ARG A 53 -4.75 -39.71 20.84
CA ARG A 53 -6.11 -39.88 20.29
C ARG A 53 -6.18 -39.23 18.92
N SER A 54 -6.57 -40.01 17.92
CA SER A 54 -6.73 -39.56 16.53
C SER A 54 -7.81 -38.49 16.41
N LEU A 55 -7.44 -37.32 15.89
CA LEU A 55 -8.41 -36.30 15.47
C LEU A 55 -9.06 -36.72 14.14
N PRO A 56 -10.37 -36.52 13.95
CA PRO A 56 -11.02 -36.72 12.66
C PRO A 56 -10.57 -35.65 11.65
N ASP A 57 -10.60 -36.01 10.37
CA ASP A 57 -10.29 -35.10 9.27
C ASP A 57 -11.16 -33.82 9.33
N LYS A 58 -10.50 -32.66 9.33
CA LYS A 58 -11.15 -31.34 9.27
C LYS A 58 -11.09 -30.75 7.86
N GLY A 59 -11.59 -31.51 6.89
CA GLY A 59 -12.01 -30.96 5.62
C GLY A 59 -13.00 -29.81 5.85
N GLY A 60 -12.72 -28.63 5.28
CA GLY A 60 -13.69 -27.53 5.26
C GLY A 60 -13.44 -26.33 6.18
N LEU A 61 -12.22 -26.06 6.66
CA LEU A 61 -11.86 -24.65 6.84
C LEU A 61 -11.75 -24.00 5.46
N GLY A 62 -12.79 -23.27 5.06
CA GLY A 62 -12.76 -22.42 3.87
C GLY A 62 -11.55 -21.50 3.94
N ARG A 63 -10.65 -21.62 2.97
CA ARG A 63 -9.34 -20.96 2.96
C ARG A 63 -9.53 -19.45 3.05
N VAL A 64 -9.31 -18.88 4.24
CA VAL A 64 -9.50 -17.45 4.50
C VAL A 64 -8.70 -16.67 3.47
N ALA A 65 -9.38 -15.83 2.70
CA ALA A 65 -8.73 -15.02 1.69
C ALA A 65 -7.83 -14.00 2.37
N LEU A 66 -6.54 -14.05 2.06
CA LEU A 66 -5.51 -13.13 2.57
C LEU A 66 -5.88 -11.69 2.21
N ARG A 67 -6.30 -10.89 3.19
CA ARG A 67 -6.57 -9.46 2.97
C ARG A 67 -5.25 -8.70 2.90
N ILE A 68 -5.05 -7.93 1.84
CA ILE A 68 -3.84 -7.10 1.67
C ILE A 68 -4.23 -5.66 1.97
N SER A 69 -3.87 -5.18 3.16
CA SER A 69 -4.16 -3.83 3.62
C SER A 69 -2.94 -2.93 3.49
N LEU A 70 -3.16 -1.64 3.24
CA LEU A 70 -2.14 -0.61 3.26
C LEU A 70 -2.42 0.33 4.43
N ILE A 71 -1.40 0.70 5.21
CA ILE A 71 -1.54 1.69 6.28
C ILE A 71 -0.50 2.81 6.13
N VAL A 72 -0.97 4.06 6.12
CA VAL A 72 -0.14 5.24 5.86
C VAL A 72 -0.68 6.48 6.57
N ALA A 73 0.21 7.30 7.13
CA ALA A 73 -0.10 8.68 7.49
C ALA A 73 0.43 9.61 6.39
N MET A 74 -0.39 10.52 5.87
CA MET A 74 -0.02 11.44 4.80
C MET A 74 -0.57 12.85 5.01
N ALA A 75 0.22 13.85 4.65
CA ALA A 75 -0.20 15.24 4.55
C ALA A 75 -1.21 15.47 3.41
N LYS A 76 -1.86 16.64 3.41
CA LYS A 76 -2.86 17.04 2.42
C LYS A 76 -2.29 17.08 0.99
N ASN A 77 -1.03 17.48 0.82
CA ASN A 77 -0.24 17.38 -0.41
C ASN A 77 0.33 15.97 -0.70
N ARG A 78 -0.13 14.93 0.01
CA ARG A 78 0.34 13.53 -0.03
C ARG A 78 1.79 13.31 0.45
N THR A 79 2.45 14.28 1.07
CA THR A 79 3.76 14.04 1.70
C THR A 79 3.65 12.99 2.81
N ILE A 80 4.54 12.00 2.81
CA ILE A 80 4.64 10.92 3.82
C ILE A 80 5.99 10.91 4.55
N GLY A 81 6.96 11.70 4.11
CA GLY A 81 8.30 11.69 4.70
C GLY A 81 9.21 12.79 4.19
N MET A 82 10.19 13.16 5.03
CA MET A 82 11.30 14.04 4.69
C MET A 82 12.58 13.48 5.32
N ASN A 83 13.68 13.41 4.57
CA ASN A 83 14.98 12.90 5.03
C ASN A 83 14.90 11.50 5.68
N ASN A 84 14.03 10.63 5.16
CA ASN A 84 13.72 9.31 5.72
C ASN A 84 13.15 9.34 7.16
N THR A 85 12.37 10.38 7.50
CA THR A 85 11.67 10.55 8.79
C THR A 85 10.25 11.09 8.59
N LEU A 86 9.35 10.87 9.57
CA LEU A 86 8.04 11.52 9.59
C LEU A 86 8.19 13.01 9.97
N PRO A 87 7.64 13.96 9.20
CA PRO A 87 7.79 15.39 9.45
C PRO A 87 6.82 15.96 10.49
N TRP A 88 5.89 15.15 11.01
CA TRP A 88 5.00 15.48 12.14
C TRP A 88 5.13 14.45 13.26
N ARG A 89 4.63 14.82 14.45
CA ARG A 89 4.54 13.95 15.63
C ARG A 89 3.09 13.76 16.04
N CYS A 90 2.49 12.62 15.69
CA CYS A 90 1.18 12.21 16.16
C CYS A 90 1.27 10.94 17.02
N PRO A 91 1.21 11.04 18.36
CA PRO A 91 1.29 9.87 19.24
C PRO A 91 0.09 8.92 19.12
N GLU A 92 -1.06 9.41 18.64
CA GLU A 92 -2.27 8.59 18.48
C GLU A 92 -2.26 7.80 17.17
N ASP A 93 -1.77 8.36 16.08
CA ASP A 93 -1.45 7.62 14.85
C ASP A 93 -0.53 6.42 15.13
N LEU A 94 0.51 6.60 15.94
CA LEU A 94 1.39 5.51 16.37
C LEU A 94 0.69 4.44 17.24
N LYS A 95 -0.35 4.81 18.01
CA LYS A 95 -1.20 3.84 18.72
C LYS A 95 -2.11 3.08 17.75
N HIS A 96 -2.75 3.80 16.82
CA HIS A 96 -3.65 3.25 15.81
C HIS A 96 -2.91 2.25 14.90
N PHE A 97 -1.73 2.65 14.38
CA PHE A 97 -0.81 1.79 13.65
C PHE A 97 -0.41 0.55 14.46
N LYS A 98 -0.05 0.71 15.74
CA LYS A 98 0.29 -0.43 16.62
C LYS A 98 -0.91 -1.37 16.82
N ALA A 99 -2.12 -0.84 16.95
CA ALA A 99 -3.33 -1.63 17.17
C ALA A 99 -3.71 -2.44 15.93
N LEU A 100 -3.79 -1.80 14.75
CA LEU A 100 -4.12 -2.46 13.49
C LEU A 100 -3.08 -3.52 13.10
N THR A 101 -1.78 -3.23 13.27
CA THR A 101 -0.72 -4.17 12.85
C THR A 101 -0.47 -5.32 13.84
N MET A 102 -1.04 -5.35 15.04
CA MET A 102 -0.64 -6.30 16.09
C MET A 102 -0.93 -7.77 15.70
N GLY A 103 0.06 -8.65 15.84
CA GLY A 103 -0.05 -10.06 15.47
C GLY A 103 0.18 -10.35 13.97
N HIS A 104 0.10 -9.32 13.12
CA HIS A 104 0.14 -9.45 11.67
C HIS A 104 1.54 -9.26 11.06
N HIS A 105 1.70 -9.62 9.79
CA HIS A 105 2.88 -9.32 9.00
C HIS A 105 2.86 -7.89 8.46
N MET A 106 4.01 -7.21 8.55
CA MET A 106 4.24 -5.88 7.98
C MET A 106 5.23 -5.97 6.82
N ILE A 107 4.80 -5.62 5.61
CA ILE A 107 5.65 -5.52 4.43
C ILE A 107 6.17 -4.09 4.29
N MET A 108 7.49 -3.92 4.31
CA MET A 108 8.16 -2.62 4.21
C MET A 108 9.40 -2.64 3.32
N GLY A 109 9.82 -1.48 2.84
CA GLY A 109 11.06 -1.31 2.09
C GLY A 109 12.25 -1.07 3.00
N ARG A 110 13.46 -1.48 2.59
CA ARG A 110 14.69 -1.34 3.40
C ARG A 110 14.87 0.05 4.03
N LYS A 111 14.67 1.14 3.29
CA LYS A 111 14.80 2.52 3.82
C LYS A 111 13.85 2.79 5.01
N THR A 112 12.62 2.26 4.94
CA THR A 112 11.62 2.39 6.01
C THR A 112 12.03 1.57 7.23
N PHE A 113 12.55 0.35 7.02
CA PHE A 113 13.15 -0.42 8.11
C PHE A 113 14.30 0.34 8.78
N ASP A 114 15.21 0.95 8.01
CA ASP A 114 16.32 1.75 8.57
C ASP A 114 15.83 2.94 9.41
N SER A 115 14.71 3.57 9.04
CA SER A 115 14.07 4.64 9.83
C SER A 115 13.49 4.13 11.16
N ILE A 116 13.02 2.89 11.20
CA ILE A 116 12.47 2.25 12.39
C ILE A 116 13.61 1.72 13.28
N GLY A 117 14.68 1.24 12.65
CA GLY A 117 15.93 0.78 13.24
C GLY A 117 15.94 -0.66 13.77
N LYS A 118 14.78 -1.34 13.82
CA LYS A 118 14.64 -2.72 14.33
C LYS A 118 13.26 -3.33 14.02
N PRO A 119 13.07 -4.66 14.15
CA PRO A 119 11.74 -5.28 14.10
C PRO A 119 10.82 -4.73 15.20
N LEU A 120 9.52 -4.62 14.93
CA LEU A 120 8.55 -4.18 15.93
C LEU A 120 7.99 -5.37 16.72
N PRO A 121 8.12 -5.42 18.06
CA PRO A 121 7.65 -6.56 18.85
C PRO A 121 6.17 -6.89 18.64
N GLY A 122 5.85 -8.18 18.59
CA GLY A 122 4.50 -8.68 18.34
C GLY A 122 4.03 -8.59 16.87
N ARG A 123 4.94 -8.41 15.91
CA ARG A 123 4.68 -8.37 14.46
C ARG A 123 5.79 -9.05 13.68
N THR A 124 5.44 -9.75 12.61
CA THR A 124 6.44 -10.27 11.65
C THR A 124 6.86 -9.16 10.70
N THR A 125 8.15 -8.88 10.60
CA THR A 125 8.68 -7.82 9.71
C THR A 125 9.20 -8.43 8.42
N VAL A 126 8.67 -7.99 7.27
CA VAL A 126 9.05 -8.47 5.93
C VAL A 126 9.68 -7.32 5.15
N ILE A 127 10.96 -7.45 4.79
CA ILE A 127 11.75 -6.38 4.18
C ILE A 127 11.96 -6.66 2.68
N VAL A 128 11.36 -5.82 1.84
CA VAL A 128 11.58 -5.80 0.39
C VAL A 128 12.90 -5.09 0.08
N THR A 129 13.83 -5.80 -0.55
CA THR A 129 15.16 -5.29 -0.91
C THR A 129 15.68 -5.90 -2.22
N ARG A 130 16.43 -5.11 -2.99
CA ARG A 130 17.19 -5.59 -4.16
C ARG A 130 18.51 -6.28 -3.77
N GLY A 131 18.97 -6.08 -2.54
CA GLY A 131 20.22 -6.67 -2.02
C GLY A 131 20.02 -8.11 -1.59
N ARG A 132 20.27 -9.07 -2.50
CA ARG A 132 20.07 -10.52 -2.26
C ARG A 132 20.91 -11.10 -1.11
N ASN A 133 22.06 -10.50 -0.80
CA ASN A 133 22.95 -10.98 0.26
C ASN A 133 22.67 -10.31 1.62
N LEU A 134 21.71 -9.38 1.70
CA LEU A 134 21.34 -8.71 2.95
C LEU A 134 20.49 -9.63 3.82
N LYS A 135 20.95 -9.89 5.04
CA LYS A 135 20.17 -10.52 6.12
C LYS A 135 20.03 -9.53 7.27
N ILE A 136 18.88 -9.55 7.93
CA ILE A 136 18.54 -8.73 9.09
C ILE A 136 17.83 -9.63 10.08
N ASP A 137 18.36 -9.76 11.29
CA ASP A 137 17.85 -10.71 12.28
C ASP A 137 16.43 -10.32 12.75
N GLY A 138 15.59 -11.34 12.95
CA GLY A 138 14.17 -11.14 13.26
C GLY A 138 13.32 -10.60 12.09
N CYS A 139 13.83 -10.57 10.86
CA CYS A 139 13.10 -10.18 9.66
C CYS A 139 13.07 -11.28 8.60
N LEU A 140 11.97 -11.36 7.86
CA LEU A 140 11.90 -12.08 6.59
C LEU A 140 12.40 -11.17 5.46
N MET A 141 13.21 -11.69 4.55
CA MET A 141 13.76 -10.93 3.43
C MET A 141 13.06 -11.30 2.13
N ALA A 142 12.63 -10.30 1.34
CA ALA A 142 11.93 -10.49 0.07
C ALA A 142 12.57 -9.65 -1.04
N HIS A 143 12.45 -10.13 -2.30
CA HIS A 143 13.08 -9.51 -3.47
C HIS A 143 12.08 -9.00 -4.52
N SER A 144 10.79 -9.26 -4.33
CA SER A 144 9.68 -8.65 -5.07
C SER A 144 8.50 -8.42 -4.12
N MET A 145 7.51 -7.64 -4.56
CA MET A 145 6.24 -7.46 -3.82
C MET A 145 5.48 -8.80 -3.72
N GLN A 146 5.49 -9.58 -4.79
CA GLN A 146 4.84 -10.88 -4.86
C GLN A 146 5.47 -11.89 -3.89
N ASP A 147 6.79 -11.89 -3.75
CA ASP A 147 7.48 -12.78 -2.80
C ASP A 147 7.27 -12.34 -1.35
N ALA A 148 7.15 -11.03 -1.08
CA ALA A 148 6.79 -10.53 0.24
C ALA A 148 5.37 -10.96 0.64
N ILE A 149 4.40 -10.89 -0.28
CA ILE A 149 3.03 -11.35 -0.05
C ILE A 149 3.00 -12.88 0.19
N LYS A 150 3.75 -13.68 -0.59
CA LYS A 150 3.90 -15.13 -0.37
C LYS A 150 4.51 -15.46 1.00
N ALA A 151 5.48 -14.67 1.46
CA ALA A 151 6.15 -14.87 2.74
C ALA A 151 5.22 -14.66 3.97
N CYS A 152 4.06 -14.04 3.77
CA CYS A 152 3.03 -13.85 4.79
C CYS A 152 1.90 -14.91 4.73
N ALA A 153 2.09 -16.02 4.00
CA ALA A 153 1.07 -17.07 3.89
C ALA A 153 0.71 -17.67 5.25
N GLY A 154 -0.59 -17.68 5.56
CA GLY A 154 -1.13 -18.13 6.86
C GLY A 154 -1.63 -16.98 7.74
N ASP A 155 -1.27 -15.73 7.42
CA ASP A 155 -1.95 -14.55 7.98
C ASP A 155 -3.36 -14.39 7.38
N SER A 156 -4.27 -13.77 8.14
CA SER A 156 -5.58 -13.34 7.64
C SER A 156 -5.52 -11.94 7.01
N GLU A 157 -4.60 -11.10 7.46
CA GLU A 157 -4.43 -9.72 6.99
C GLU A 157 -2.97 -9.28 7.05
N VAL A 158 -2.47 -8.68 5.96
CA VAL A 158 -1.09 -8.20 5.86
C VAL A 158 -1.04 -6.71 5.61
N PHE A 159 -0.12 -6.02 6.27
CA PHE A 159 -0.04 -4.56 6.24
C PHE A 159 1.16 -4.09 5.41
N ILE A 160 0.90 -3.42 4.30
CA ILE A 160 1.91 -2.65 3.58
C ILE A 160 2.14 -1.33 4.33
N VAL A 161 3.34 -1.13 4.86
CA VAL A 161 3.72 0.04 5.68
C VAL A 161 4.77 0.94 5.01
N GLY A 162 4.92 0.80 3.69
CA GLY A 162 5.66 1.73 2.82
C GLY A 162 7.18 1.52 2.76
N GLY A 163 7.97 2.53 2.37
CA GLY A 163 7.59 3.89 1.94
C GLY A 163 7.13 4.01 0.49
N ALA A 164 7.38 5.17 -0.14
CA ALA A 164 6.85 5.56 -1.45
C ALA A 164 7.00 4.49 -2.55
N ASP A 165 8.20 3.92 -2.73
CA ASP A 165 8.49 2.87 -3.73
C ASP A 165 7.59 1.63 -3.52
N ILE A 166 7.32 1.28 -2.27
CA ILE A 166 6.56 0.09 -1.85
C ILE A 166 5.06 0.33 -2.01
N TYR A 167 4.56 1.49 -1.57
CA TYR A 167 3.17 1.89 -1.81
C TYR A 167 2.84 1.95 -3.32
N THR A 168 3.78 2.44 -4.14
CA THR A 168 3.63 2.49 -5.60
C THR A 168 3.53 1.09 -6.21
N GLN A 169 4.28 0.11 -5.68
CA GLN A 169 4.22 -1.30 -6.10
C GLN A 169 2.98 -2.04 -5.58
N SER A 170 2.38 -1.61 -4.45
CA SER A 170 1.30 -2.35 -3.78
C SER A 170 -0.11 -1.77 -4.00
N LEU A 171 -0.27 -0.50 -4.39
CA LEU A 171 -1.57 0.19 -4.43
C LEU A 171 -2.64 -0.55 -5.28
N GLN A 172 -2.22 -1.22 -6.35
CA GLN A 172 -3.14 -2.01 -7.19
C GLN A 172 -3.46 -3.39 -6.59
N LEU A 173 -2.62 -3.91 -5.70
CA LEU A 173 -2.74 -5.23 -5.07
C LEU A 173 -3.50 -5.22 -3.74
N VAL A 174 -3.66 -4.06 -3.10
CA VAL A 174 -4.31 -3.91 -1.78
C VAL A 174 -5.84 -3.82 -1.88
N ASP A 175 -6.56 -4.35 -0.89
CA ASP A 175 -8.02 -4.35 -0.77
C ASP A 175 -8.54 -3.19 0.07
N THR A 176 -7.75 -2.75 1.06
CA THR A 176 -8.11 -1.71 2.05
C THR A 176 -6.97 -0.71 2.20
N LEU A 177 -7.30 0.59 2.32
CA LEU A 177 -6.36 1.63 2.75
C LEU A 177 -6.81 2.17 4.11
N TYR A 178 -5.94 2.09 5.10
CA TYR A 178 -6.03 2.82 6.37
C TYR A 178 -5.16 4.08 6.26
N ILE A 179 -5.80 5.24 6.13
CA ILE A 179 -5.12 6.51 5.86
C ILE A 179 -5.35 7.47 7.03
N THR A 180 -4.25 7.92 7.65
CA THR A 180 -4.27 9.06 8.56
C THR A 180 -4.03 10.33 7.73
N GLU A 181 -5.12 11.00 7.32
CA GLU A 181 -5.07 12.23 6.53
C GLU A 181 -4.75 13.43 7.44
N ILE A 182 -3.50 13.91 7.45
CA ILE A 182 -3.09 15.12 8.17
C ILE A 182 -3.57 16.35 7.41
N GLN A 183 -4.34 17.22 8.04
CA GLN A 183 -5.08 18.32 7.40
C GLN A 183 -4.24 19.59 7.14
N GLN A 184 -2.96 19.40 6.81
CA GLN A 184 -2.02 20.47 6.47
C GLN A 184 -1.11 20.02 5.32
N ASP A 185 -0.56 20.97 4.57
CA ASP A 185 0.48 20.71 3.58
C ASP A 185 1.86 20.70 4.25
N VAL A 186 2.76 19.81 3.84
CA VAL A 186 4.08 19.61 4.49
C VAL A 186 5.17 19.38 3.45
N ASP A 187 6.32 20.04 3.61
CA ASP A 187 7.51 19.81 2.77
C ASP A 187 8.07 18.38 2.95
N GLY A 188 8.42 17.71 1.85
CA GLY A 188 8.90 16.33 1.89
C GLY A 188 9.62 15.88 0.63
N ASP A 189 10.32 14.76 0.75
CA ASP A 189 10.98 14.05 -0.36
C ASP A 189 10.26 12.74 -0.74
N ALA A 190 9.45 12.19 0.17
CA ALA A 190 8.63 11.01 -0.07
C ALA A 190 7.14 11.38 -0.07
N HIS A 191 6.42 10.94 -1.11
CA HIS A 191 4.99 11.20 -1.31
C HIS A 191 4.22 9.89 -1.51
N PHE A 192 2.95 9.85 -1.09
CA PHE A 192 2.04 8.75 -1.39
C PHE A 192 1.61 8.82 -2.87
N PRO A 193 1.55 7.70 -3.61
CA PRO A 193 1.01 7.68 -4.98
C PRO A 193 -0.41 8.26 -5.04
N ALA A 194 -0.78 8.83 -6.20
CA ALA A 194 -2.16 9.21 -6.44
C ALA A 194 -3.02 7.95 -6.61
N PHE A 195 -4.23 7.97 -6.04
CA PHE A 195 -5.22 6.90 -6.18
C PHE A 195 -6.55 7.49 -6.63
N ASP A 196 -7.27 6.77 -7.48
CA ASP A 196 -8.56 7.21 -7.99
C ASP A 196 -9.67 6.95 -6.95
N LYS A 197 -10.34 8.02 -6.50
CA LYS A 197 -11.47 7.93 -5.56
C LYS A 197 -12.73 7.31 -6.18
N SER A 198 -12.79 7.06 -7.49
CA SER A 198 -13.84 6.22 -8.11
C SER A 198 -13.67 4.72 -7.77
N VAL A 199 -12.42 4.27 -7.63
CA VAL A 199 -12.04 2.88 -7.30
C VAL A 199 -12.05 2.62 -5.80
N TRP A 200 -11.98 3.67 -4.97
CA TRP A 200 -11.80 3.60 -3.52
C TRP A 200 -12.97 4.24 -2.77
N LYS A 201 -13.89 3.41 -2.27
CA LYS A 201 -15.03 3.86 -1.46
C LYS A 201 -14.59 4.14 -0.02
N GLU A 202 -14.91 5.32 0.49
CA GLU A 202 -14.75 5.64 1.91
C GLU A 202 -15.78 4.84 2.74
N THR A 203 -15.33 4.10 3.75
CA THR A 203 -16.19 3.24 4.59
C THR A 203 -16.19 3.63 6.05
N ALA A 204 -15.18 4.36 6.52
CA ALA A 204 -15.15 4.97 7.84
C ALA A 204 -14.29 6.24 7.83
N ARG A 205 -14.70 7.26 8.61
CA ARG A 205 -13.92 8.46 8.89
C ARG A 205 -14.11 8.86 10.34
N GLU A 206 -13.01 9.07 11.05
CA GLU A 206 -12.98 9.62 12.40
C GLU A 206 -12.13 10.89 12.40
N MET A 207 -12.69 12.02 12.84
CA MET A 207 -12.01 13.31 12.89
C MET A 207 -11.36 13.52 14.26
N ARG A 208 -10.06 13.85 14.29
CA ARG A 208 -9.29 14.05 15.52
C ARG A 208 -8.43 15.32 15.46
N SER A 209 -8.02 15.77 16.63
CA SER A 209 -7.01 16.82 16.80
C SER A 209 -6.11 16.55 18.00
N GLN A 210 -4.99 17.26 18.07
CA GLN A 210 -4.09 17.30 19.22
C GLN A 210 -3.46 18.70 19.32
N GLU A 211 -3.15 19.15 20.53
CA GLU A 211 -2.33 20.36 20.77
C GLU A 211 -0.86 20.03 21.06
N THR A 212 -0.58 18.83 21.57
CA THR A 212 0.77 18.40 21.98
C THR A 212 1.12 17.05 21.35
N PRO A 213 2.40 16.81 20.98
CA PRO A 213 3.56 17.69 21.12
C PRO A 213 3.62 18.84 20.08
N GLN A 214 2.64 18.90 19.17
CA GLN A 214 2.40 20.00 18.24
C GLN A 214 0.91 20.06 17.90
N PRO A 215 0.33 21.24 17.60
CA PRO A 215 -0.99 21.35 17.01
C PRO A 215 -1.07 20.52 15.72
N LEU A 216 -2.13 19.73 15.59
CA LEU A 216 -2.36 18.88 14.42
C LEU A 216 -3.85 18.51 14.31
N HIS A 217 -4.47 18.78 13.17
CA HIS A 217 -5.76 18.21 12.79
C HIS A 217 -5.53 17.04 11.84
N TYR A 218 -6.17 15.91 12.08
CA TYR A 218 -5.97 14.70 11.30
C TYR A 218 -7.21 13.79 11.34
N HIS A 219 -7.44 13.04 10.27
CA HIS A 219 -8.58 12.13 10.16
C HIS A 219 -8.06 10.70 9.99
N PHE A 220 -8.56 9.75 10.79
CA PHE A 220 -8.42 8.33 10.46
C PHE A 220 -9.49 7.97 9.44
N VAL A 221 -9.09 7.46 8.28
CA VAL A 221 -9.99 7.17 7.16
C VAL A 221 -9.73 5.77 6.66
N THR A 222 -10.80 4.98 6.53
CA THR A 222 -10.74 3.66 5.88
C THR A 222 -11.37 3.75 4.50
N TYR A 223 -10.61 3.35 3.49
CA TYR A 223 -11.10 3.13 2.13
C TYR A 223 -11.07 1.64 1.81
N GLN A 224 -12.13 1.14 1.18
CA GLN A 224 -12.16 -0.21 0.59
C GLN A 224 -12.22 -0.12 -0.93
N LYS A 225 -11.52 -1.02 -1.62
CA LYS A 225 -11.54 -1.10 -3.07
C LYS A 225 -12.94 -1.54 -3.50
N THR A 226 -13.60 -0.71 -4.30
CA THR A 226 -14.89 -1.07 -4.90
C THR A 226 -14.66 -2.32 -5.76
N PRO A 227 -15.40 -3.43 -5.56
CA PRO A 227 -15.18 -4.65 -6.34
C PRO A 227 -15.43 -4.35 -7.82
N SER A 228 -14.37 -4.37 -8.62
CA SER A 228 -14.45 -4.06 -10.04
C SER A 228 -15.38 -5.05 -10.72
N PRO A 229 -16.39 -4.60 -11.50
CA PRO A 229 -17.25 -5.51 -12.24
C PRO A 229 -16.37 -6.35 -13.16
N GLN A 230 -16.25 -7.63 -12.86
CA GLN A 230 -15.45 -8.55 -13.67
C GLN A 230 -16.02 -8.55 -15.09
N PRO A 231 -15.18 -8.45 -16.14
CA PRO A 231 -15.67 -8.64 -17.50
C PRO A 231 -16.19 -10.08 -17.59
N SER A 232 -17.51 -10.22 -17.70
CA SER A 232 -18.16 -11.52 -17.85
C SER A 232 -17.55 -12.22 -19.05
N GLY A 233 -17.04 -13.44 -18.82
CA GLY A 233 -16.34 -14.19 -19.85
C GLY A 233 -17.21 -14.34 -21.08
N LYS A 234 -16.71 -13.91 -22.25
CA LYS A 234 -17.40 -14.13 -23.52
C LYS A 234 -17.47 -15.64 -23.76
N THR A 235 -18.61 -16.24 -23.47
CA THR A 235 -18.93 -17.60 -23.90
C THR A 235 -19.03 -17.59 -25.43
N THR A 236 -17.90 -17.84 -26.09
CA THR A 236 -17.87 -18.09 -27.53
C THR A 236 -18.52 -19.45 -27.78
N SER A 237 -19.83 -19.43 -27.98
CA SER A 237 -20.61 -20.59 -28.37
C SER A 237 -20.09 -21.14 -29.69
N GLN A 238 -19.28 -22.21 -29.62
CA GLN A 238 -18.84 -22.91 -30.82
C GLN A 238 -20.05 -23.54 -31.50
N SER A 239 -20.33 -23.13 -32.73
CA SER A 239 -21.39 -23.70 -33.54
C SER A 239 -21.04 -25.14 -33.93
N THR A 240 -21.70 -26.11 -33.30
CA THR A 240 -21.58 -27.53 -33.64
C THR A 240 -22.29 -27.81 -34.95
N LYS A 241 -21.53 -27.79 -36.04
CA LYS A 241 -22.01 -28.20 -37.38
C LYS A 241 -22.29 -29.71 -37.38
N PRO A 242 -23.55 -30.18 -37.55
CA PRO A 242 -23.83 -31.60 -37.63
C PRO A 242 -23.26 -32.17 -38.94
N ALA A 243 -22.56 -33.30 -38.84
CA ALA A 243 -22.15 -34.08 -40.00
C ALA A 243 -23.15 -35.23 -40.20
N SER A 244 -24.02 -35.10 -41.19
CA SER A 244 -24.80 -36.21 -41.74
C SER A 244 -24.32 -36.49 -43.16
N GLY A 245 -24.12 -37.77 -43.47
CA GLY A 245 -23.79 -38.23 -44.81
C GLY A 245 -24.42 -39.59 -45.06
N GLN A 246 -24.98 -39.76 -46.26
CA GLN A 246 -25.25 -41.06 -46.85
C GLN A 246 -25.28 -40.95 -48.39
N VAL A 247 -25.41 -42.08 -49.08
CA VAL A 247 -24.76 -42.33 -50.38
C VAL A 247 -25.76 -42.78 -51.46
N ALA A 248 -25.34 -42.64 -52.73
CA ALA A 248 -25.81 -43.32 -53.95
C ALA A 248 -27.02 -42.76 -54.71
N GLY A 249 -26.96 -42.81 -56.06
CA GLY A 249 -28.03 -42.42 -56.99
C GLY A 249 -27.59 -42.16 -58.45
N TYR A 250 -27.41 -43.21 -59.26
CA TYR A 250 -27.22 -43.25 -60.74
C TYR A 250 -27.35 -44.72 -61.20
N PRO A 251 -27.65 -45.11 -62.49
CA PRO A 251 -28.20 -44.40 -63.67
C PRO A 251 -29.74 -44.68 -63.81
N GLU A 252 -30.50 -44.60 -64.92
CA GLU A 252 -30.39 -44.17 -66.34
C GLU A 252 -31.29 -42.92 -66.57
N GLY A 253 -31.36 -42.26 -67.73
CA GLY A 253 -30.67 -42.44 -69.02
C GLY A 253 -31.54 -42.03 -70.23
N ARG A 254 -30.89 -41.72 -71.37
CA ARG A 254 -31.47 -41.34 -72.70
C ARG A 254 -32.28 -40.02 -72.71
N GLY A 255 -32.25 -39.21 -73.76
CA GLY A 255 -31.44 -39.25 -74.99
C GLY A 255 -32.04 -38.35 -76.09
N SER A 256 -31.19 -37.84 -77.01
CA SER A 256 -31.53 -36.90 -78.10
C SER A 256 -31.94 -35.47 -77.63
N ASN A 257 -31.85 -34.40 -78.44
CA ASN A 257 -31.37 -34.30 -79.83
C ASN A 257 -30.71 -32.93 -80.14
N ARG A 258 -29.82 -32.96 -81.15
CA ARG A 258 -29.34 -31.93 -82.12
C ARG A 258 -29.66 -30.41 -82.01
N GLU A 259 -28.76 -29.65 -82.69
CA GLU A 259 -28.96 -28.33 -83.32
C GLU A 259 -29.09 -27.11 -82.36
N ASN A 260 -28.59 -25.89 -82.64
CA ASN A 260 -27.57 -25.43 -83.62
C ASN A 260 -27.02 -24.05 -83.18
N LEU A 261 -26.07 -23.49 -83.97
CA LEU A 261 -25.75 -22.06 -84.25
C LEU A 261 -26.45 -20.94 -83.41
N GLU A 262 -25.79 -19.84 -83.02
CA GLU A 262 -24.59 -19.16 -83.56
C GLU A 262 -23.55 -18.80 -82.47
#